data_AF-A0A425C6M5-F1
#
_entry.id   AF-A0A425C6M5-F1
#
_cell.length_a   1.000
_cell.length_b   1.000
_cell.length_c   1.000
_cell.angle_alpha   90.00
_cell.angle_beta   90.00
_cell.angle_gamma   90.00
#
_symmetry.space_group_name_H-M   'P 1'
#
loop_
_entity.id
_entity.type
_entity.pdbx_description
1 polymer ?
#
loop_
_entity_poly.entity_id
_entity_poly.type
_entity_poly.pdbx_seq_one_letter_code
_entity_poly.pdbx_strand_id
1 'polypeptide(L)'
;MEVDRTLIDKDFDRYVLATDGITKCATALPIEVLTPLNADATMRKAHWESRVHSNALTADPFLSQSYGASVAYYVNAEYQLVQVVGDKTSTQVKLENVYKLPVLTSRQENVSIQVAGKGVIVYCDGHGTLYILQAENEKPGAKWSLVYKCAPWDVIPLLLLGAFYNEQDQHLYVVVAEPLTGNEVDGAFRLSLVDVVTMRTTTESDMKIDCQSVGLEKHVTSGIAVVTKLPTYVSFCGPTVALLVEETHQLLLKLVADKEEPTLMKEVSQENDTLMPHKRRHNEDALDDNEMAALLSKLPRAGIGFHGEISKPKEPSELASLDFNTPLSERFHKSSTPFSSVDVPLRGKPDTSTYYRNENIGGSPGRSLEIPTAESILSGFEECDNGDPNAKASLLLVNCEQQVVQQQLAIDCLNFQFLCPSVQVNSSSDFKSALLFRNDVHGLVFKLNMVVAQLSLQHASTLPAFGFVQASKQEKKFMSFHPSGSFACIGEFKRRVFVYQGNNSSEKERMLHTRRQYVVEIGDQELLGMQIVSESTILVLTSSQVYMLELDT
;
A
#
# COMPACT_ATOMS: atom_id res chain seq x y z
N MET A 1 -1.61 -20.02 -3.21
CA MET A 1 -0.97 -19.03 -4.10
C MET A 1 0.14 -19.73 -4.83
N GLU A 2 0.23 -19.60 -6.15
CA GLU A 2 1.27 -20.27 -6.95
C GLU A 2 2.05 -19.24 -7.76
N VAL A 3 3.38 -19.40 -7.79
CA VAL A 3 4.27 -18.54 -8.56
C VAL A 3 4.38 -19.07 -9.97
N ASP A 4 3.78 -18.37 -10.93
CA ASP A 4 4.06 -18.62 -12.34
C ASP A 4 5.48 -18.15 -12.69
N ARG A 5 6.39 -19.11 -12.85
CA ARG A 5 7.81 -18.87 -13.18
C ARG A 5 8.01 -18.33 -14.59
N THR A 6 7.01 -18.37 -15.47
CA THR A 6 7.08 -17.78 -16.82
C THR A 6 6.95 -16.26 -16.76
N LEU A 7 6.36 -15.72 -15.69
CA LEU A 7 6.24 -14.28 -15.43
C LEU A 7 7.45 -13.69 -14.70
N ILE A 8 8.48 -14.50 -14.41
CA ILE A 8 9.72 -14.06 -13.75
C ILE A 8 10.81 -13.93 -14.81
N ASP A 9 11.43 -12.74 -14.83
CA ASP A 9 12.58 -12.44 -15.68
C ASP A 9 13.84 -13.07 -15.07
N LYS A 10 14.20 -14.26 -15.54
CA LYS A 10 15.33 -15.05 -15.00
C LYS A 10 16.70 -14.43 -15.30
N ASP A 11 16.75 -13.63 -16.35
CA ASP A 11 17.96 -12.97 -16.82
C ASP A 11 18.05 -11.52 -16.33
N PHE A 12 17.21 -11.13 -15.35
CA PHE A 12 17.21 -9.81 -14.74
C PHE A 12 18.62 -9.39 -14.28
N ASP A 13 19.14 -8.31 -14.86
CA ASP A 13 20.48 -7.79 -14.57
C ASP A 13 20.44 -6.81 -13.39
N ARG A 14 19.71 -5.69 -13.54
CA ARG A 14 19.68 -4.60 -12.56
C ARG A 14 18.52 -3.63 -12.75
N TYR A 15 18.25 -2.84 -11.71
CA TYR A 15 17.46 -1.61 -11.84
C TYR A 15 18.39 -0.38 -11.94
N VAL A 16 17.90 0.69 -12.56
CA VAL A 16 18.67 1.90 -12.86
C VAL A 16 17.90 3.12 -12.37
N LEU A 17 18.58 4.00 -11.64
CA LEU A 17 18.02 5.30 -11.26
C LEU A 17 17.99 6.26 -12.45
N ALA A 18 16.83 6.86 -12.66
CA ALA A 18 16.58 7.94 -13.59
C ALA A 18 16.01 9.16 -12.86
N THR A 19 16.29 10.35 -13.38
CA THR A 19 15.81 11.64 -12.82
C THR A 19 14.89 12.39 -13.76
N ASP A 20 14.91 11.98 -15.01
CA ASP A 20 14.23 12.47 -16.19
C ASP A 20 13.26 11.39 -16.66
N GLY A 21 12.06 11.77 -17.12
CA GLY A 21 10.98 10.82 -17.48
C GLY A 21 9.72 10.92 -16.62
N ILE A 22 9.70 11.85 -15.66
CA ILE A 22 8.48 12.22 -14.91
C ILE A 22 8.32 13.73 -14.94
N THR A 23 7.22 14.19 -15.51
CA THR A 23 6.81 15.58 -15.49
C THR A 23 6.15 15.89 -14.13
N LYS A 24 6.72 16.83 -13.38
CA LYS A 24 6.21 17.27 -12.07
C LYS A 24 5.55 18.63 -12.18
N CYS A 25 4.27 18.72 -11.81
CA CYS A 25 3.52 19.95 -11.71
C CYS A 25 3.07 20.19 -10.27
N ALA A 26 3.25 21.40 -9.74
CA ALA A 26 2.86 21.75 -8.38
C ALA A 26 1.78 22.83 -8.39
N THR A 27 0.70 22.62 -7.63
CA THR A 27 -0.38 23.59 -7.46
C THR A 27 -0.51 23.94 -5.99
N ALA A 28 -0.43 25.24 -5.67
CA ALA A 28 -0.60 25.73 -4.30
C ALA A 28 -2.05 25.59 -3.85
N LEU A 29 -2.23 25.16 -2.60
CA LEU A 29 -3.54 25.05 -1.98
C LEU A 29 -3.95 26.41 -1.41
N PRO A 30 -5.16 26.92 -1.73
CA PRO A 30 -5.65 28.17 -1.16
C PRO A 30 -5.82 28.12 0.36
N ILE A 31 -6.18 26.94 0.87
CA ILE A 31 -6.32 26.62 2.29
C ILE A 31 -5.53 25.33 2.51
N GLU A 32 -4.72 25.28 3.57
CA GLU A 32 -3.92 24.11 3.90
C GLU A 32 -4.78 22.87 4.13
N VAL A 33 -4.18 21.69 3.92
CA VAL A 33 -4.82 20.40 4.21
C VAL A 33 -5.10 20.28 5.70
N LEU A 34 -6.21 19.62 6.05
CA LEU A 34 -6.49 19.27 7.43
C LEU A 34 -5.40 18.33 7.96
N THR A 35 -4.55 18.85 8.84
CA THR A 35 -3.40 18.09 9.36
C THR A 35 -3.87 16.82 10.08
N PRO A 36 -3.31 15.65 9.79
CA PRO A 36 -3.57 14.45 10.57
C PRO A 36 -3.28 14.67 12.07
N LEU A 37 -4.01 13.97 12.92
CA LEU A 37 -3.76 13.94 14.36
C LEU A 37 -2.37 13.37 14.64
N ASN A 38 -1.70 13.97 15.61
CA ASN A 38 -0.40 13.48 16.08
C ASN A 38 -0.52 12.05 16.63
N ALA A 39 0.49 11.24 16.33
CA ALA A 39 0.68 9.94 16.94
C ALA A 39 1.59 10.08 18.16
N ASP A 40 1.04 9.83 19.35
CA ASP A 40 1.79 9.90 20.61
C ASP A 40 2.59 8.60 20.81
N ALA A 41 3.78 8.68 21.40
CA ALA A 41 4.63 7.53 21.71
C ALA A 41 4.00 6.57 22.74
N THR A 42 3.00 7.02 23.50
CA THR A 42 2.22 6.23 24.46
C THR A 42 1.08 5.43 23.81
N MET A 43 0.79 5.68 22.53
CA MET A 43 -0.22 4.92 21.79
C MET A 43 0.24 3.48 21.55
N ARG A 44 -0.73 2.57 21.47
CA ARG A 44 -0.44 1.20 20.99
C ARG A 44 0.09 1.26 19.56
N LYS A 45 0.97 0.32 19.23
CA LYS A 45 1.63 0.25 17.92
C LYS A 45 0.62 0.32 16.77
N ALA A 46 -0.44 -0.49 16.82
CA ALA A 46 -1.46 -0.52 15.77
C ALA A 46 -2.22 0.81 15.60
N HIS A 47 -2.49 1.53 16.69
CA HIS A 47 -3.14 2.85 16.64
C HIS A 47 -2.16 3.91 16.11
N TRP A 48 -0.90 3.85 16.57
CA TRP A 48 0.17 4.70 16.08
C TRP A 48 0.34 4.54 14.57
N GLU A 49 0.46 3.30 14.08
CA GLU A 49 0.58 2.98 12.65
C GLU A 49 -0.61 3.51 11.85
N SER A 50 -1.84 3.35 12.35
CA SER A 50 -3.04 3.86 11.67
C SER A 50 -3.05 5.39 11.50
N ARG A 51 -2.49 6.13 12.46
CA ARG A 51 -2.39 7.59 12.38
C ARG A 51 -1.26 8.03 11.48
N VAL A 52 -0.09 7.40 11.62
CA VAL A 52 1.12 7.76 10.88
C VAL A 52 0.98 7.47 9.40
N HIS A 53 0.34 6.36 9.03
CA HIS A 53 0.13 5.97 7.63
C HIS A 53 -1.23 6.43 7.07
N SER A 54 -1.91 7.36 7.75
CA SER A 54 -3.16 7.93 7.25
C SER A 54 -2.92 8.66 5.94
N ASN A 55 -3.70 8.30 4.92
CA ASN A 55 -3.66 8.93 3.60
C ASN A 55 -4.83 9.91 3.48
N ALA A 56 -4.51 11.20 3.47
CA ALA A 56 -5.50 12.28 3.40
C ALA A 56 -6.03 12.54 1.97
N LEU A 57 -5.60 11.75 0.99
CA LEU A 57 -6.00 11.86 -0.41
C LEU A 57 -6.73 10.58 -0.86
N THR A 58 -7.94 10.74 -1.41
CA THR A 58 -8.76 9.63 -1.91
C THR A 58 -9.01 9.81 -3.41
N ALA A 59 -8.64 8.83 -4.23
CA ALA A 59 -8.93 8.85 -5.66
C ALA A 59 -10.41 8.56 -5.96
N ASP A 60 -10.94 9.14 -7.04
CA ASP A 60 -12.28 8.88 -7.55
C ASP A 60 -12.21 8.21 -8.92
N PRO A 61 -12.20 6.87 -8.99
CA PRO A 61 -12.16 6.20 -10.28
C PRO A 61 -13.41 6.48 -11.12
N PHE A 62 -14.58 6.67 -10.51
CA PHE A 62 -15.85 6.81 -11.20
C PHE A 62 -15.97 8.15 -11.93
N LEU A 63 -15.71 9.26 -11.25
CA LEU A 63 -15.71 10.56 -11.88
C LEU A 63 -14.46 10.79 -12.73
N SER A 64 -13.34 10.11 -12.43
CA SER A 64 -12.19 10.13 -13.35
C SER A 64 -12.58 9.56 -14.72
N GLN A 65 -13.39 8.50 -14.75
CA GLN A 65 -13.94 7.94 -15.99
C GLN A 65 -14.88 8.95 -16.67
N SER A 66 -15.80 9.53 -15.90
CA SER A 66 -16.86 10.40 -16.42
C SER A 66 -16.32 11.72 -16.96
N TYR A 67 -15.29 12.28 -16.33
CA TYR A 67 -14.65 13.53 -16.74
C TYR A 67 -13.58 13.32 -17.80
N GLY A 68 -13.03 12.10 -17.94
CA GLY A 68 -11.83 11.85 -18.72
C GLY A 68 -10.59 12.54 -18.15
N ALA A 69 -10.56 12.76 -16.84
CA ALA A 69 -9.54 13.50 -16.10
C ALA A 69 -9.19 12.76 -14.80
N SER A 70 -8.09 13.12 -14.17
CA SER A 70 -7.71 12.57 -12.86
C SER A 70 -8.49 13.27 -11.76
N VAL A 71 -9.30 12.55 -10.98
CA VAL A 71 -10.13 13.11 -9.90
C VAL A 71 -9.76 12.51 -8.55
N ALA A 72 -9.59 13.36 -7.54
CA ALA A 72 -9.36 12.96 -6.15
C ALA A 72 -9.95 13.96 -5.16
N TYR A 73 -10.00 13.59 -3.89
CA TYR A 73 -10.53 14.43 -2.80
C TYR A 73 -9.60 14.48 -1.60
N TYR A 74 -9.63 15.62 -0.91
CA TYR A 74 -9.06 15.78 0.43
C TYR A 74 -9.94 16.72 1.26
N VAL A 75 -9.66 16.82 2.56
CA VAL A 75 -10.30 17.81 3.46
C VAL A 75 -9.30 18.88 3.83
N ASN A 76 -9.68 20.14 3.71
CA ASN A 76 -8.84 21.27 4.11
C ASN A 76 -9.03 21.64 5.59
N ALA A 77 -8.18 22.52 6.11
CA ALA A 77 -8.18 22.97 7.51
C ALA A 77 -9.49 23.65 7.95
N GLU A 78 -10.30 24.12 7.00
CA GLU A 78 -11.63 24.70 7.24
C GLU A 78 -12.78 23.67 7.16
N TYR A 79 -12.45 22.37 7.14
CA TYR A 79 -13.40 21.26 7.02
C TYR A 79 -14.24 21.35 5.73
N GLN A 80 -13.62 21.78 4.63
CA GLN A 80 -14.23 21.72 3.31
C GLN A 80 -13.70 20.48 2.59
N LEU A 81 -14.62 19.71 2.00
CA LEU A 81 -14.27 18.67 1.05
C LEU A 81 -13.87 19.35 -0.26
N VAL A 82 -12.63 19.13 -0.69
CA VAL A 82 -12.05 19.74 -1.89
C VAL A 82 -11.81 18.66 -2.93
N GLN A 83 -12.35 18.86 -4.13
CA GLN A 83 -12.10 18.05 -5.31
C GLN A 83 -10.88 18.59 -6.05
N VAL A 84 -9.96 17.69 -6.38
CA VAL A 84 -8.80 17.93 -7.24
C VAL A 84 -9.11 17.32 -8.59
N VAL A 85 -9.05 18.12 -9.65
CA VAL A 85 -9.24 17.67 -11.04
C VAL A 85 -8.00 18.00 -11.86
N GLY A 86 -7.24 16.99 -12.25
CA GLY A 86 -6.07 17.11 -13.12
C GLY A 86 -6.41 16.70 -14.55
N ASP A 87 -6.29 17.64 -15.49
CA ASP A 87 -6.36 17.33 -16.92
C ASP A 87 -4.96 16.93 -17.40
N LYS A 88 -4.87 15.82 -18.14
CA LYS A 88 -3.63 15.28 -18.72
C LYS A 88 -2.88 16.30 -19.61
N THR A 89 -3.59 17.25 -20.20
CA THR A 89 -3.00 18.26 -21.08
C THR A 89 -2.55 19.51 -20.34
N SER A 90 -2.96 19.68 -19.09
CA SER A 90 -2.72 20.87 -18.29
C SER A 90 -1.57 20.67 -17.31
N THR A 91 -0.78 21.71 -17.09
CA THR A 91 0.29 21.71 -16.09
C THR A 91 -0.19 22.14 -14.69
N GLN A 92 -1.50 22.25 -14.48
CA GLN A 92 -2.10 22.68 -13.22
C GLN A 92 -3.35 21.87 -12.91
N VAL A 93 -3.57 21.57 -11.64
CA VAL A 93 -4.83 20.93 -11.23
C VAL A 93 -5.85 22.00 -10.85
N LYS A 94 -7.12 21.77 -11.19
CA LYS A 94 -8.24 22.59 -10.73
C LYS A 94 -8.62 22.12 -9.32
N LEU A 95 -8.78 23.08 -8.41
CA LEU A 95 -9.26 22.84 -7.05
C LEU A 95 -10.67 23.40 -6.91
N GLU A 96 -11.59 22.58 -6.41
CA GLU A 96 -13.00 22.95 -6.27
C GLU A 96 -13.55 22.53 -4.91
N ASN A 97 -14.08 23.48 -4.15
CA ASN A 97 -14.73 23.20 -2.88
C ASN A 97 -16.13 22.63 -3.15
N VAL A 98 -16.35 21.35 -2.85
CA VAL A 98 -17.60 20.67 -3.19
C VAL A 98 -18.61 20.67 -2.05
N TYR A 99 -18.16 20.61 -0.80
CA TYR A 99 -19.05 20.57 0.36
C TYR A 99 -18.38 21.10 1.63
N LYS A 100 -19.14 21.76 2.52
CA LYS A 100 -18.66 22.22 3.82
C LYS A 100 -19.12 21.27 4.92
N LEU A 101 -18.17 20.59 5.56
CA LEU A 101 -18.41 19.63 6.62
C LEU A 101 -18.48 20.35 7.98
N PRO A 102 -19.11 19.73 9.00
CA PRO A 102 -19.09 20.26 10.36
C PRO A 102 -17.67 20.33 10.90
N VAL A 103 -17.31 21.48 11.47
CA VAL A 103 -16.01 21.66 12.13
C VAL A 103 -16.00 20.88 13.43
N LEU A 104 -15.02 19.99 13.58
CA LEU A 104 -14.89 19.15 14.77
C LEU A 104 -13.46 19.14 15.29
N THR A 105 -13.16 20.07 16.19
CA THR A 105 -11.82 20.23 16.79
C THR A 105 -11.50 19.17 17.85
N SER A 106 -12.51 18.48 18.38
CA SER A 106 -12.38 17.43 19.40
C SER A 106 -12.34 16.02 18.81
N ARG A 107 -12.02 15.87 17.52
CA ARG A 107 -11.92 14.55 16.88
C ARG A 107 -10.88 13.68 17.59
N GLN A 108 -11.19 12.41 17.71
CA GLN A 108 -10.33 11.43 18.40
C GLN A 108 -9.52 10.61 17.40
N GLU A 109 -10.01 10.46 16.18
CA GLU A 109 -9.29 9.88 15.05
C GLU A 109 -9.26 10.79 13.84
N ASN A 110 -8.43 10.42 12.86
CA ASN A 110 -8.34 11.14 11.58
C ASN A 110 -9.66 11.07 10.82
N VAL A 111 -9.95 12.15 10.08
CA VAL A 111 -11.06 12.13 9.13
C VAL A 111 -10.72 11.17 7.99
N SER A 112 -11.73 10.54 7.40
CA SER A 112 -11.53 9.57 6.32
C SER A 112 -12.62 9.69 5.26
N ILE A 113 -12.23 9.47 4.00
CA ILE A 113 -13.10 9.61 2.82
C ILE A 113 -13.01 8.33 1.99
N GLN A 114 -14.16 7.79 1.58
CA GLN A 114 -14.26 6.73 0.59
C GLN A 114 -15.25 7.10 -0.50
N VAL A 115 -14.87 6.83 -1.75
CA VAL A 115 -15.76 6.96 -2.90
C VAL A 115 -16.53 5.66 -3.03
N ALA A 116 -17.84 5.70 -2.79
CA ALA A 116 -18.67 4.51 -2.76
C ALA A 116 -19.22 4.12 -4.15
N GLY A 117 -19.30 5.08 -5.06
CA GLY A 117 -19.86 4.90 -6.40
C GLY A 117 -19.84 6.21 -7.18
N LYS A 118 -20.50 6.22 -8.33
CA LYS A 118 -20.57 7.41 -9.19
C LYS A 118 -21.25 8.57 -8.46
N GLY A 119 -20.48 9.61 -8.16
CA GLY A 119 -20.97 10.79 -7.47
C GLY A 119 -21.45 10.53 -6.04
N VAL A 120 -21.00 9.46 -5.37
CA VAL A 120 -21.34 9.16 -3.97
C VAL A 120 -20.09 9.06 -3.13
N ILE A 121 -19.99 9.88 -2.09
CA ILE A 121 -18.88 9.92 -1.15
C ILE A 121 -19.38 9.65 0.26
N VAL A 122 -18.65 8.80 0.98
CA VAL A 122 -18.82 8.61 2.42
C VAL A 122 -17.66 9.31 3.11
N TYR A 123 -17.99 10.16 4.07
CA TYR A 123 -17.04 10.86 4.93
C TYR A 123 -17.26 10.45 6.37
N CYS A 124 -16.19 10.17 7.10
CA CYS A 124 -16.21 9.99 8.55
C CYS A 124 -15.44 11.13 9.24
N ASP A 125 -16.03 11.69 10.29
CA ASP A 125 -15.47 12.82 11.04
C ASP A 125 -14.39 12.43 12.06
N GLY A 126 -14.09 11.14 12.22
CA GLY A 126 -13.13 10.64 13.20
C GLY A 126 -13.64 10.67 14.65
N HIS A 127 -14.92 10.95 14.87
CA HIS A 127 -15.57 10.93 16.18
C HIS A 127 -16.79 10.00 16.25
N GLY A 128 -17.21 9.49 15.10
CA GLY A 128 -18.23 8.43 15.00
C GLY A 128 -19.34 8.71 14.01
N THR A 129 -19.38 9.91 13.42
CA THR A 129 -20.44 10.26 12.49
C THR A 129 -20.00 9.99 11.06
N LEU A 130 -20.87 9.31 10.31
CA LEU A 130 -20.79 9.12 8.87
C LEU A 130 -21.70 10.12 8.16
N TYR A 131 -21.17 10.72 7.10
CA TYR A 131 -21.87 11.65 6.22
C TYR A 131 -21.82 11.08 4.81
N ILE A 132 -23.00 10.90 4.20
CA ILE A 132 -23.13 10.41 2.84
C ILE A 132 -23.49 11.61 1.97
N LEU A 133 -22.58 11.96 1.05
CA LEU A 133 -22.73 13.06 0.12
C LEU A 133 -23.00 12.51 -1.28
N GLN A 134 -23.90 13.15 -2.00
CA GLN A 134 -24.22 12.80 -3.38
C GLN A 134 -24.13 14.04 -4.28
N ALA A 135 -23.50 13.86 -5.45
CA ALA A 135 -23.46 14.85 -6.51
C ALA A 135 -24.78 14.87 -7.29
N GLU A 136 -25.24 16.06 -7.68
CA GLU A 136 -26.45 16.23 -8.50
C GLU A 136 -26.29 15.61 -9.90
N ASN A 137 -25.07 15.59 -10.44
CA ASN A 137 -24.74 15.02 -11.73
C ASN A 137 -23.24 14.66 -11.83
N GLU A 138 -22.89 13.93 -12.89
CA GLU A 138 -21.52 13.47 -13.18
C GLU A 138 -20.73 14.48 -14.02
N LYS A 139 -20.93 15.80 -13.81
CA LYS A 139 -20.20 16.84 -14.54
C LYS A 139 -19.30 17.66 -13.61
N PRO A 140 -18.16 18.18 -14.10
CA PRO A 140 -17.33 19.09 -13.34
C PRO A 140 -18.13 20.28 -12.81
N GLY A 141 -17.98 20.59 -11.53
CA GLY A 141 -18.76 21.63 -10.85
C GLY A 141 -20.19 21.24 -10.47
N ALA A 142 -20.50 19.95 -10.44
CA ALA A 142 -21.74 19.46 -9.84
C ALA A 142 -21.87 19.93 -8.38
N LYS A 143 -23.09 20.27 -7.98
CA LYS A 143 -23.40 20.56 -6.58
C LYS A 143 -23.47 19.25 -5.81
N TRP A 144 -22.92 19.26 -4.61
CA TRP A 144 -22.99 18.13 -3.68
C TRP A 144 -23.92 18.44 -2.52
N SER A 145 -24.73 17.47 -2.14
CA SER A 145 -25.65 17.57 -1.01
C SER A 145 -25.50 16.39 -0.07
N LEU A 146 -25.71 16.64 1.23
CA LEU A 146 -25.83 15.59 2.23
C LEU A 146 -27.16 14.86 2.03
N VAL A 147 -27.07 13.56 1.72
CA VAL A 147 -28.26 12.71 1.57
C VAL A 147 -28.57 11.94 2.84
N TYR A 148 -27.57 11.66 3.67
CA TYR A 148 -27.77 10.96 4.93
C TYR A 148 -26.62 11.20 5.91
N LYS A 149 -26.96 11.15 7.20
CA LYS A 149 -26.03 11.30 8.31
C LYS A 149 -26.42 10.30 9.39
N CYS A 150 -25.47 9.52 9.87
CA CYS A 150 -25.68 8.65 11.02
C CYS A 150 -24.46 8.61 11.94
N ALA A 151 -24.69 8.33 13.21
CA ALA A 151 -23.65 7.96 14.17
C ALA A 151 -23.99 6.53 14.62
N PRO A 152 -23.41 5.49 13.98
CA PRO A 152 -23.90 4.12 14.15
C PRO A 152 -23.85 3.60 15.59
N TRP A 153 -22.96 4.16 16.41
CA TRP A 153 -22.83 3.88 17.83
C TRP A 153 -22.69 5.16 18.68
N ASP A 154 -23.34 6.26 18.25
CA ASP A 154 -23.25 7.58 18.90
C ASP A 154 -21.82 8.15 18.96
N VAL A 155 -21.17 8.10 20.13
CA VAL A 155 -19.88 8.78 20.42
C VAL A 155 -18.76 7.75 20.52
N ILE A 156 -18.46 7.10 19.40
CA ILE A 156 -17.36 6.14 19.27
C ILE A 156 -16.48 6.57 18.10
N PRO A 157 -15.16 6.76 18.28
CA PRO A 157 -14.28 7.08 17.16
C PRO A 157 -14.32 5.99 16.09
N LEU A 158 -14.47 6.42 14.84
CA LEU A 158 -14.52 5.52 13.69
C LEU A 158 -13.51 5.93 12.63
N LEU A 159 -12.94 4.92 11.97
CA LEU A 159 -12.16 5.05 10.75
C LEU A 159 -12.93 4.38 9.62
N LEU A 160 -13.06 5.07 8.49
CA LEU A 160 -13.73 4.57 7.30
C LEU A 160 -12.74 3.80 6.42
N LEU A 161 -12.98 2.51 6.23
CA LEU A 161 -12.05 1.62 5.49
C LEU A 161 -12.46 1.34 4.06
N GLY A 162 -13.76 1.31 3.78
CA GLY A 162 -14.28 1.10 2.43
C GLY A 162 -15.77 1.39 2.37
N ALA A 163 -16.26 1.70 1.18
CA ALA A 163 -17.68 1.90 0.92
C ALA A 163 -18.04 1.42 -0.48
N PHE A 164 -19.28 0.97 -0.66
CA PHE A 164 -19.84 0.59 -1.97
C PHE A 164 -21.31 0.93 -2.03
N TYR A 165 -21.70 1.64 -3.08
CA TYR A 165 -23.06 2.04 -3.36
C TYR A 165 -23.62 1.23 -4.53
N ASN A 166 -24.68 0.48 -4.25
CA ASN A 166 -25.47 -0.20 -5.27
C ASN A 166 -26.60 0.74 -5.75
N GLU A 167 -26.44 1.27 -6.97
CA GLU A 167 -27.42 2.15 -7.59
C GLU A 167 -28.77 1.46 -7.87
N GLN A 168 -28.80 0.14 -8.11
CA GLN A 168 -30.04 -0.57 -8.45
C GLN A 168 -30.98 -0.64 -7.25
N ASP A 169 -30.42 -0.95 -6.08
CA ASP A 169 -31.17 -1.15 -4.85
C ASP A 169 -31.13 0.08 -3.91
N GLN A 170 -30.40 1.14 -4.30
CA GLN A 170 -30.16 2.34 -3.49
C GLN A 170 -29.66 1.98 -2.09
N HIS A 171 -28.67 1.09 -2.08
CA HIS A 171 -28.15 0.41 -0.91
C HIS A 171 -26.66 0.73 -0.77
N LEU A 172 -26.26 1.29 0.36
CA LEU A 172 -24.87 1.57 0.68
C LEU A 172 -24.33 0.60 1.73
N TYR A 173 -23.21 -0.05 1.41
CA TYR A 173 -22.43 -0.81 2.37
C TYR A 173 -21.18 -0.05 2.75
N VAL A 174 -20.89 0.03 4.05
CA VAL A 174 -19.73 0.73 4.57
C VAL A 174 -18.99 -0.16 5.56
N VAL A 175 -17.68 -0.32 5.39
CA VAL A 175 -16.83 -0.98 6.37
C VAL A 175 -16.11 0.09 7.18
N VAL A 176 -16.28 0.01 8.50
CA VAL A 176 -15.66 0.93 9.47
C VAL A 176 -14.86 0.16 10.51
N ALA A 177 -13.89 0.83 11.11
CA ALA A 177 -13.11 0.33 12.23
C ALA A 177 -13.25 1.23 13.45
N GLU A 178 -13.63 0.64 14.57
CA GLU A 178 -13.61 1.23 15.90
C GLU A 178 -12.27 0.89 16.57
N PRO A 179 -11.45 1.87 17.00
CA PRO A 179 -10.30 1.63 17.86
C PRO A 179 -10.73 1.13 19.24
N LEU A 180 -10.22 -0.03 19.67
CA LEU A 180 -10.59 -0.65 20.95
C LEU A 180 -9.68 -0.23 22.10
N THR A 181 -10.27 0.01 23.27
CA THR A 181 -9.55 0.19 24.55
C THR A 181 -9.37 -1.18 25.23
N GLY A 182 -8.14 -1.71 25.32
CA GLY A 182 -7.82 -3.06 25.81
C GLY A 182 -6.33 -3.38 25.69
N ASN A 183 -5.89 -4.63 25.86
CA ASN A 183 -4.52 -5.04 25.51
C ASN A 183 -4.45 -5.46 24.03
N GLU A 184 -3.24 -5.60 23.45
CA GLU A 184 -3.11 -6.08 22.06
C GLU A 184 -3.66 -7.49 21.85
N VAL A 185 -3.67 -8.31 22.91
CA VAL A 185 -4.28 -9.66 22.92
C VAL A 185 -5.80 -9.60 22.71
N ASP A 186 -6.44 -8.50 23.09
CA ASP A 186 -7.89 -8.28 22.93
C ASP A 186 -8.23 -7.70 21.54
N GLY A 187 -7.22 -7.50 20.68
CA GLY A 187 -7.34 -6.78 19.42
C GLY A 187 -7.20 -5.27 19.58
N ALA A 188 -6.85 -4.61 18.47
CA ALA A 188 -6.69 -3.16 18.41
C ALA A 188 -7.90 -2.46 17.79
N PHE A 189 -8.61 -3.13 16.87
CA PHE A 189 -9.75 -2.57 16.17
C PHE A 189 -10.90 -3.58 16.07
N ARG A 190 -12.14 -3.08 16.18
CA ARG A 190 -13.34 -3.82 15.80
C ARG A 190 -13.79 -3.36 14.42
N LEU A 191 -13.83 -4.29 13.48
CA LEU A 191 -14.37 -4.09 12.14
C LEU A 191 -15.87 -4.32 12.15
N SER A 192 -16.62 -3.42 11.54
CA SER A 192 -18.07 -3.51 11.45
C SER A 192 -18.57 -3.09 10.07
N LEU A 193 -19.63 -3.74 9.63
CA LEU A 193 -20.43 -3.34 8.47
C LEU A 193 -21.52 -2.38 8.94
N VAL A 194 -21.61 -1.22 8.31
CA VAL A 194 -22.75 -0.30 8.39
C VAL A 194 -23.48 -0.39 7.06
N ASP A 195 -24.65 -1.01 7.12
CA ASP A 195 -25.57 -1.17 6.02
C ASP A 195 -26.56 0.00 6.06
N VAL A 196 -26.72 0.75 4.97
CA VAL A 196 -27.66 1.86 4.85
C VAL A 196 -28.61 1.64 3.67
N VAL A 197 -29.92 1.62 3.93
CA VAL A 197 -30.97 1.33 2.94
C VAL A 197 -31.99 2.46 2.86
N THR A 198 -32.50 2.69 1.66
CA THR A 198 -33.68 3.53 1.39
C THR A 198 -34.96 2.72 1.63
N MET A 199 -35.81 3.14 2.57
CA MET A 199 -37.13 2.52 2.73
C MET A 199 -38.07 3.02 1.63
N ARG A 200 -38.63 2.12 0.82
CA ARG A 200 -39.85 2.44 0.07
C ARG A 200 -41.01 2.41 1.06
N THR A 201 -41.56 3.57 1.39
CA THR A 201 -42.81 3.66 2.15
C THR A 201 -43.93 3.02 1.32
N THR A 202 -44.34 1.80 1.69
CA THR A 202 -45.65 1.28 1.29
C THR A 202 -46.70 2.06 2.08
N THR A 203 -47.08 3.23 1.58
CA THR A 203 -48.29 3.92 2.02
C THR A 203 -49.44 3.44 1.12
N GLU A 204 -50.16 2.42 1.57
CA GLU A 204 -51.59 2.36 1.26
C GLU A 204 -52.25 3.52 1.99
N SER A 205 -52.36 4.66 1.31
CA SER A 205 -53.56 5.53 1.28
C SER A 205 -53.19 6.89 0.71
N ASP A 206 -54.02 7.31 -0.24
CA ASP A 206 -54.03 8.61 -0.90
C ASP A 206 -53.58 9.76 0.00
N MET A 207 -52.52 10.47 -0.42
CA MET A 207 -52.50 11.93 -0.58
C MET A 207 -51.16 12.36 -1.20
N LYS A 208 -51.24 13.22 -2.21
CA LYS A 208 -50.13 13.81 -2.98
C LYS A 208 -48.94 14.24 -2.12
N ILE A 209 -47.74 13.78 -2.49
CA ILE A 209 -46.47 14.38 -2.08
C ILE A 209 -45.68 14.76 -3.34
N ASP A 210 -45.39 16.04 -3.48
CA ASP A 210 -44.49 16.59 -4.49
C ASP A 210 -43.01 16.38 -4.09
N CYS A 211 -42.16 16.25 -5.12
CA CYS A 211 -40.69 16.40 -5.16
C CYS A 211 -39.77 15.34 -4.50
N GLN A 212 -39.30 14.42 -5.35
CA GLN A 212 -37.89 14.01 -5.59
C GLN A 212 -36.84 14.25 -4.48
N SER A 213 -36.87 13.46 -3.42
CA SER A 213 -35.69 13.21 -2.59
C SER A 213 -35.59 11.73 -2.26
N VAL A 214 -34.66 11.03 -2.92
CA VAL A 214 -34.30 9.65 -2.59
C VAL A 214 -33.42 9.71 -1.34
N GLY A 215 -34.04 9.68 -0.16
CA GLY A 215 -33.32 9.74 1.11
C GLY A 215 -33.04 8.32 1.62
N LEU A 216 -31.78 8.03 1.96
CA LEU A 216 -31.48 6.88 2.81
C LEU A 216 -32.10 7.15 4.19
N GLU A 217 -32.77 6.17 4.81
CA GLU A 217 -33.58 6.43 6.02
C GLU A 217 -33.16 5.60 7.24
N LYS A 218 -32.55 4.44 7.03
CA LYS A 218 -32.19 3.52 8.12
C LYS A 218 -30.81 2.93 7.89
N HIS A 219 -30.09 2.74 8.99
CA HIS A 219 -28.87 1.95 9.00
C HIS A 219 -28.98 0.75 9.95
N VAL A 220 -28.23 -0.31 9.64
CA VAL A 220 -28.05 -1.49 10.47
C VAL A 220 -26.55 -1.75 10.60
N THR A 221 -26.12 -2.16 11.80
CA THR A 221 -24.71 -2.42 12.07
C THR A 221 -24.48 -3.88 12.43
N SER A 222 -23.43 -4.47 11.87
CA SER A 222 -23.02 -5.84 12.20
C SER A 222 -21.50 -5.93 12.33
N GLY A 223 -21.01 -6.50 13.43
CA GLY A 223 -19.57 -6.69 13.64
C GLY A 223 -19.03 -7.79 12.72
N ILE A 224 -17.89 -7.55 12.07
CA ILE A 224 -17.23 -8.48 11.16
C ILE A 224 -16.19 -9.30 11.92
N ALA A 225 -15.23 -8.61 12.52
CA ALA A 225 -14.08 -9.21 13.20
C ALA A 225 -13.45 -8.21 14.17
N VAL A 226 -12.68 -8.73 15.13
CA VAL A 226 -11.72 -7.97 15.92
C VAL A 226 -10.32 -8.29 15.40
N VAL A 227 -9.49 -7.28 15.16
CA VAL A 227 -8.18 -7.40 14.50
C VAL A 227 -7.09 -6.67 15.28
N THR A 228 -5.85 -7.17 15.26
CA THR A 228 -4.71 -6.51 15.91
C THR A 228 -4.12 -5.39 15.08
N LYS A 229 -4.27 -5.42 13.75
CA LYS A 229 -3.81 -4.38 12.83
C LYS A 229 -4.95 -3.86 11.97
N LEU A 230 -4.92 -2.56 11.64
CA LEU A 230 -5.93 -1.97 10.76
C LEU A 230 -5.80 -2.55 9.34
N PRO A 231 -6.88 -3.09 8.74
CA PRO A 231 -6.85 -3.58 7.37
C PRO A 231 -6.47 -2.47 6.39
N THR A 232 -5.47 -2.74 5.57
CA THR A 232 -5.02 -1.82 4.51
C THR A 232 -5.70 -2.09 3.17
N TYR A 233 -6.30 -3.27 3.01
CA TYR A 233 -7.04 -3.68 1.82
C TYR A 233 -8.51 -3.99 2.16
N VAL A 234 -9.40 -3.20 1.54
CA VAL A 234 -10.85 -3.40 1.53
C VAL A 234 -11.32 -3.18 0.10
N SER A 235 -11.96 -4.18 -0.51
CA SER A 235 -12.51 -4.04 -1.86
C SER A 235 -13.88 -4.69 -1.96
N PHE A 236 -14.80 -4.00 -2.61
CA PHE A 236 -16.14 -4.51 -2.86
C PHE A 236 -16.25 -5.12 -4.26
N CYS A 237 -17.09 -6.14 -4.37
CA CYS A 237 -17.57 -6.71 -5.61
C CYS A 237 -19.08 -6.95 -5.44
N GLY A 238 -19.88 -5.92 -5.73
CA GLY A 238 -21.30 -5.93 -5.40
C GLY A 238 -21.50 -5.99 -3.88
N PRO A 239 -22.43 -6.82 -3.37
CA PRO A 239 -22.73 -6.95 -1.94
C PRO A 239 -21.69 -7.77 -1.16
N THR A 240 -20.59 -8.16 -1.80
CA THR A 240 -19.52 -8.93 -1.16
C THR A 240 -18.28 -8.06 -1.01
N VAL A 241 -17.65 -8.12 0.17
CA VAL A 241 -16.41 -7.40 0.47
C VAL A 241 -15.27 -8.36 0.76
N ALA A 242 -14.12 -8.10 0.16
CA ALA A 242 -12.86 -8.76 0.46
C ALA A 242 -12.03 -7.89 1.40
N LEU A 243 -11.53 -8.48 2.49
CA LEU A 243 -10.74 -7.82 3.52
C LEU A 243 -9.43 -8.59 3.72
N LEU A 244 -8.28 -7.92 3.67
CA LEU A 244 -7.03 -8.53 4.13
C LEU A 244 -6.82 -8.19 5.61
N VAL A 245 -6.81 -9.22 6.45
CA VAL A 245 -6.48 -9.09 7.87
C VAL A 245 -5.07 -9.65 8.10
N GLU A 246 -4.19 -8.82 8.61
CA GLU A 246 -2.83 -9.19 9.01
C GLU A 246 -2.82 -9.57 10.49
N GLU A 247 -1.85 -10.39 10.88
CA GLU A 247 -1.64 -10.93 12.22
C GLU A 247 -2.84 -11.74 12.75
N THR A 248 -3.19 -11.55 14.02
CA THR A 248 -4.27 -12.27 14.69
C THR A 248 -5.60 -11.54 14.55
N HIS A 249 -6.66 -12.31 14.29
CA HIS A 249 -8.01 -11.80 14.20
C HIS A 249 -9.00 -12.81 14.80
N GLN A 250 -10.13 -12.29 15.27
CA GLN A 250 -11.25 -13.07 15.77
C GLN A 250 -12.50 -12.66 15.00
N LEU A 251 -13.12 -13.62 14.30
CA LEU A 251 -14.38 -13.36 13.59
C LEU A 251 -15.54 -13.17 14.57
N LEU A 252 -16.37 -12.16 14.30
CA LEU A 252 -17.64 -11.92 15.00
C LEU A 252 -18.81 -12.50 14.20
N LEU A 253 -18.67 -12.57 12.87
CA LEU A 253 -19.62 -13.27 12.01
C LEU A 253 -19.31 -14.76 11.93
N LYS A 254 -20.35 -15.54 11.62
CA LYS A 254 -20.21 -16.97 11.37
C LYS A 254 -19.46 -17.21 10.06
N LEU A 255 -18.43 -18.06 10.12
CA LEU A 255 -17.80 -18.64 8.94
C LEU A 255 -18.70 -19.75 8.38
N VAL A 256 -19.07 -19.65 7.11
CA VAL A 256 -19.77 -20.73 6.41
C VAL A 256 -18.77 -21.88 6.27
N ALA A 257 -18.98 -22.97 7.02
CA ALA A 257 -18.11 -24.12 6.95
C ALA A 257 -18.08 -24.65 5.51
N ASP A 258 -16.88 -24.85 4.97
CA ASP A 258 -16.70 -25.51 3.68
C ASP A 258 -17.47 -26.83 3.69
N LYS A 259 -18.28 -27.07 2.66
CA LYS A 259 -18.81 -28.41 2.41
C LYS A 259 -17.59 -29.32 2.25
N GLU A 260 -17.48 -30.32 3.11
CA GLU A 260 -16.48 -31.38 3.03
C GLU A 260 -16.41 -31.91 1.59
N GLU A 261 -15.26 -31.73 0.92
CA GLU A 261 -14.98 -32.51 -0.28
C GLU A 261 -14.76 -33.98 0.13
N PRO A 262 -15.32 -34.94 -0.64
CA PRO A 262 -15.26 -36.35 -0.29
C PRO A 262 -13.83 -36.88 -0.40
N THR A 263 -13.43 -37.57 0.66
CA THR A 263 -12.18 -38.31 0.81
C THR A 263 -11.99 -39.29 -0.35
N LEU A 264 -11.20 -38.92 -1.35
CA LEU A 264 -10.61 -39.90 -2.25
C LEU A 264 -9.38 -40.49 -1.58
N MET A 265 -9.54 -41.72 -1.09
CA MET A 265 -8.45 -42.58 -0.65
C MET A 265 -7.42 -42.68 -1.78
N LYS A 266 -6.18 -42.27 -1.51
CA LYS A 266 -5.01 -42.73 -2.25
C LYS A 266 -4.16 -43.60 -1.35
N GLU A 267 -3.94 -44.80 -1.84
CA GLU A 267 -3.22 -45.91 -1.24
C GLU A 267 -1.80 -45.52 -0.83
N VAL A 268 -1.38 -46.08 0.30
CA VAL A 268 -0.04 -46.00 0.86
C VAL A 268 0.85 -46.99 0.11
N SER A 269 1.80 -46.49 -0.67
CA SER A 269 3.00 -47.24 -1.03
C SER A 269 4.18 -46.71 -0.21
N GLN A 270 4.67 -47.56 0.68
CA GLN A 270 5.89 -47.37 1.46
C GLN A 270 7.11 -47.45 0.53
N GLU A 271 7.81 -46.34 0.35
CA GLU A 271 9.23 -46.36 -0.02
C GLU A 271 10.01 -45.57 1.03
N ASN A 272 10.98 -46.27 1.63
CA ASN A 272 11.95 -45.71 2.58
C ASN A 272 12.81 -44.69 1.84
N ASP A 273 12.72 -43.42 2.22
CA ASP A 273 13.71 -42.44 1.80
C ASP A 273 14.38 -41.75 2.99
N THR A 274 15.67 -41.96 3.03
CA THR A 274 16.63 -41.58 4.06
C THR A 274 16.79 -40.06 4.11
N LEU A 275 16.53 -39.45 5.27
CA LEU A 275 16.88 -38.06 5.57
C LEU A 275 18.37 -37.80 5.33
N MET A 276 18.69 -37.08 4.25
CA MET A 276 20.00 -36.47 4.03
C MET A 276 19.92 -34.96 4.31
N PRO A 277 20.74 -34.41 5.22
CA PRO A 277 20.86 -32.98 5.37
C PRO A 277 21.57 -32.40 4.13
N HIS A 278 21.00 -31.36 3.52
CA HIS A 278 21.62 -30.60 2.43
C HIS A 278 22.88 -29.88 2.94
N LYS A 279 24.00 -30.61 2.96
CA LYS A 279 25.34 -30.07 3.10
C LYS A 279 25.76 -29.60 1.70
N ARG A 280 25.89 -28.28 1.49
CA ARG A 280 26.50 -27.72 0.28
C ARG A 280 27.85 -28.40 0.04
N ARG A 281 28.07 -28.89 -1.18
CA ARG A 281 29.38 -29.41 -1.60
C ARG A 281 30.31 -28.22 -1.81
N HIS A 282 31.27 -28.03 -0.92
CA HIS A 282 32.47 -27.27 -1.23
C HIS A 282 33.31 -28.11 -2.18
N ASN A 283 33.41 -27.67 -3.43
CA ASN A 283 34.47 -28.07 -4.34
C ASN A 283 34.60 -26.98 -5.42
N GLU A 284 35.09 -25.81 -5.00
CA GLU A 284 35.48 -24.71 -5.90
C GLU A 284 36.89 -24.19 -5.52
N ASP A 285 37.83 -25.10 -5.29
CA ASP A 285 39.25 -24.77 -5.21
C ASP A 285 39.96 -25.27 -6.48
N ALA A 286 39.59 -24.76 -7.66
CA ALA A 286 40.38 -24.92 -8.91
C ALA A 286 39.84 -24.12 -10.13
N LEU A 287 39.34 -22.89 -9.96
CA LEU A 287 38.95 -22.04 -11.10
C LEU A 287 39.90 -20.84 -11.19
N ASP A 288 40.44 -20.61 -12.40
CA ASP A 288 41.29 -19.47 -12.74
C ASP A 288 40.50 -18.15 -12.63
N ASP A 289 41.18 -17.06 -12.26
CA ASP A 289 40.59 -15.74 -11.98
C ASP A 289 39.75 -15.20 -13.17
N ASN A 290 40.09 -15.61 -14.40
CA ASN A 290 39.34 -15.26 -15.60
C ASN A 290 37.99 -15.99 -15.74
N GLU A 291 37.87 -17.25 -15.28
CA GLU A 291 36.61 -17.98 -15.25
C GLU A 291 35.71 -17.52 -14.10
N MET A 292 36.33 -17.15 -12.97
CA MET A 292 35.65 -16.51 -11.83
C MET A 292 35.00 -15.19 -12.25
N ALA A 293 35.73 -14.33 -12.99
CA ALA A 293 35.20 -13.07 -13.51
C ALA A 293 34.04 -13.29 -14.51
N ALA A 294 34.13 -14.33 -15.34
CA ALA A 294 33.05 -14.70 -16.26
C ALA A 294 31.80 -15.23 -15.54
N LEU A 295 31.94 -15.94 -14.42
CA LEU A 295 30.82 -16.39 -13.57
C LEU A 295 30.23 -15.23 -12.75
N LEU A 296 31.07 -14.36 -12.18
CA LEU A 296 30.65 -13.17 -11.43
C LEU A 296 29.97 -12.13 -12.33
N SER A 297 30.31 -12.07 -13.62
CA SER A 297 29.61 -11.24 -14.61
C SER A 297 28.17 -11.70 -14.91
N LYS A 298 27.81 -12.93 -14.52
CA LYS A 298 26.46 -13.51 -14.67
C LYS A 298 25.61 -13.43 -13.40
N LEU A 299 26.16 -12.88 -12.30
CA LEU A 299 25.41 -12.63 -11.08
C LEU A 299 24.75 -11.25 -11.14
N PRO A 300 23.48 -11.12 -10.70
CA PRO A 300 22.79 -9.84 -10.68
C PRO A 300 23.56 -8.85 -9.80
N ARG A 301 23.84 -7.67 -10.35
CA ARG A 301 24.66 -6.66 -9.69
C ARG A 301 23.77 -5.83 -8.76
N ALA A 302 23.91 -6.04 -7.45
CA ALA A 302 23.33 -5.14 -6.46
C ALA A 302 24.09 -3.80 -6.48
N GLY A 303 23.40 -2.73 -6.87
CA GLY A 303 23.96 -1.39 -6.88
C GLY A 303 23.01 -0.39 -7.54
N ILE A 304 22.79 0.73 -6.86
CA ILE A 304 22.02 1.86 -7.37
C ILE A 304 22.81 2.51 -8.52
N GLY A 305 22.52 2.14 -9.77
CA GLY A 305 23.17 2.74 -10.93
C GLY A 305 22.50 4.02 -11.38
N PHE A 306 23.20 5.15 -11.32
CA PHE A 306 22.74 6.44 -11.86
C PHE A 306 23.09 6.59 -13.36
N HIS A 307 22.13 6.95 -14.22
CA HIS A 307 22.34 7.06 -15.68
C HIS A 307 22.71 8.46 -16.20
N GLY A 308 22.77 9.49 -15.35
CA GLY A 308 23.15 10.84 -15.80
C GLY A 308 24.65 11.01 -16.10
N GLU A 309 24.99 12.06 -16.84
CA GLU A 309 26.38 12.49 -17.04
C GLU A 309 26.97 13.03 -15.73
N ILE A 310 27.66 12.17 -14.98
CA ILE A 310 28.49 12.62 -13.86
C ILE A 310 29.79 13.17 -14.46
N SER A 311 30.01 14.47 -14.28
CA SER A 311 31.19 15.19 -14.76
C SER A 311 32.49 14.76 -14.06
N LYS A 312 32.39 14.28 -12.80
CA LYS A 312 33.51 13.69 -12.03
C LYS A 312 33.03 12.62 -11.03
N PRO A 313 33.63 11.42 -11.00
CA PRO A 313 33.37 10.46 -9.91
C PRO A 313 33.82 11.06 -8.58
N LYS A 314 32.94 11.06 -7.58
CA LYS A 314 33.20 11.57 -6.23
C LYS A 314 33.89 10.51 -5.35
N GLU A 315 34.57 10.93 -4.29
CA GLU A 315 35.07 10.05 -3.23
C GLU A 315 33.95 9.76 -2.21
N PRO A 316 33.88 8.58 -1.56
CA PRO A 316 32.84 8.24 -0.58
C PRO A 316 32.72 9.23 0.58
N SER A 317 33.81 9.92 0.92
CA SER A 317 33.87 10.96 1.96
C SER A 317 33.13 12.25 1.57
N GLU A 318 32.94 12.52 0.28
CA GLU A 318 32.21 13.69 -0.23
C GLU A 318 30.68 13.51 -0.16
N LEU A 319 30.20 12.28 0.05
CA LEU A 319 28.77 11.97 0.23
C LEU A 319 28.27 12.22 1.66
N ALA A 320 29.18 12.34 2.64
CA ALA A 320 28.83 12.56 4.04
C ALA A 320 28.25 13.96 4.30
N SER A 321 28.53 14.92 3.40
CA SER A 321 27.90 16.24 3.38
C SER A 321 26.80 16.30 2.33
N LEU A 322 25.57 15.98 2.73
CA LEU A 322 24.39 16.18 1.89
C LEU A 322 24.05 17.67 1.80
N ASP A 323 24.62 18.38 0.83
CA ASP A 323 24.10 19.70 0.44
C ASP A 323 22.88 19.52 -0.49
N PHE A 324 21.70 19.85 0.03
CA PHE A 324 20.42 19.70 -0.66
C PHE A 324 20.17 20.78 -1.72
N ASN A 325 21.08 21.74 -1.91
CA ASN A 325 21.04 22.66 -3.04
C ASN A 325 21.71 22.07 -4.30
N THR A 326 22.53 21.05 -4.14
CA THR A 326 23.20 20.36 -5.25
C THR A 326 22.16 19.55 -6.05
N PRO A 327 22.15 19.58 -7.39
CA PRO A 327 21.22 18.79 -8.20
C PRO A 327 21.27 17.30 -7.86
N LEU A 328 20.12 16.61 -7.93
CA LEU A 328 20.01 15.19 -7.55
C LEU A 328 21.03 14.31 -8.31
N SER A 329 21.29 14.62 -9.58
CA SER A 329 22.26 13.93 -10.43
C SER A 329 23.70 13.95 -9.89
N GLU A 330 24.05 14.97 -9.12
CA GLU A 330 25.38 15.14 -8.54
C GLU A 330 25.50 14.49 -7.16
N ARG A 331 24.41 13.95 -6.61
CA ARG A 331 24.37 13.27 -5.30
C ARG A 331 24.51 11.75 -5.41
N PHE A 332 24.42 11.18 -6.61
CA PHE A 332 24.52 9.74 -6.85
C PHE A 332 25.80 9.37 -7.60
N HIS A 333 26.35 8.18 -7.34
CA HIS A 333 27.45 7.61 -8.14
C HIS A 333 26.90 6.79 -9.33
N LYS A 334 27.68 6.73 -10.42
CA LYS A 334 27.51 5.72 -11.46
C LYS A 334 27.84 4.36 -10.83
N SER A 335 27.01 3.35 -11.02
CA SER A 335 27.30 1.98 -10.56
C SER A 335 28.48 1.42 -11.33
N SER A 336 29.70 1.57 -10.80
CA SER A 336 30.91 1.04 -11.42
C SER A 336 31.65 0.01 -10.57
N THR A 337 31.08 -0.43 -9.44
CA THR A 337 31.70 -1.45 -8.58
C THR A 337 31.03 -2.81 -8.77
N PRO A 338 31.70 -3.78 -9.42
CA PRO A 338 31.37 -5.19 -9.22
C PRO A 338 31.66 -5.57 -7.77
N PHE A 339 30.80 -6.39 -7.16
CA PHE A 339 31.14 -7.07 -5.91
C PHE A 339 32.28 -8.05 -6.21
N SER A 340 33.52 -7.67 -5.88
CA SER A 340 34.64 -8.56 -5.54
C SER A 340 35.94 -7.77 -5.61
N SER A 341 36.47 -7.39 -4.44
CA SER A 341 37.89 -7.49 -4.10
C SER A 341 38.07 -6.99 -2.65
N VAL A 342 37.76 -7.83 -1.67
CA VAL A 342 38.41 -7.73 -0.36
C VAL A 342 39.73 -8.50 -0.48
N ASP A 343 40.59 -8.08 -1.41
CA ASP A 343 41.87 -8.72 -1.66
C ASP A 343 42.96 -8.10 -0.78
N VAL A 344 42.81 -8.25 0.54
CA VAL A 344 43.94 -8.44 1.45
C VAL A 344 43.46 -9.28 2.65
N PRO A 345 43.96 -10.52 2.84
CA PRO A 345 43.68 -11.27 4.05
C PRO A 345 44.46 -10.65 5.22
N LEU A 346 43.79 -9.85 6.06
CA LEU A 346 44.32 -9.50 7.37
C LEU A 346 44.15 -10.71 8.31
N ARG A 347 45.07 -11.67 8.20
CA ARG A 347 45.31 -12.64 9.26
C ARG A 347 45.62 -11.89 10.56
N GLY A 348 44.83 -12.14 11.59
CA GLY A 348 45.28 -12.01 12.98
C GLY A 348 44.44 -11.16 13.92
N LYS A 349 43.13 -11.43 14.07
CA LYS A 349 42.44 -11.26 15.36
C LYS A 349 41.37 -12.36 15.52
N PRO A 350 41.19 -12.94 16.73
CA PRO A 350 40.24 -14.02 16.94
C PRO A 350 38.79 -13.54 16.84
N ASP A 351 37.92 -14.43 16.38
CA ASP A 351 36.46 -14.28 16.28
C ASP A 351 35.84 -13.73 17.58
N THR A 352 35.18 -12.57 17.47
CA THR A 352 34.38 -11.94 18.54
C THR A 352 33.06 -12.66 18.82
N SER A 353 32.75 -13.77 18.14
CA SER A 353 31.53 -14.56 18.37
C SER A 353 31.61 -15.51 19.58
N THR A 354 32.76 -15.61 20.25
CA THR A 354 32.93 -16.46 21.44
C THR A 354 32.76 -15.76 22.79
N TYR A 355 32.44 -14.46 22.82
CA TYR A 355 32.27 -13.72 24.10
C TYR A 355 30.83 -13.57 24.60
N TYR A 356 29.80 -13.99 23.86
CA TYR A 356 28.41 -13.77 24.28
C TYR A 356 27.74 -14.94 25.00
N ARG A 357 28.48 -15.96 25.46
CA ARG A 357 27.87 -17.13 26.12
C ARG A 357 28.01 -17.20 27.63
N ASN A 358 28.73 -16.30 28.28
CA ASN A 358 28.79 -16.25 29.74
C ASN A 358 28.90 -14.81 30.20
N GLU A 359 27.79 -14.19 30.59
CA GLU A 359 27.72 -13.36 31.79
C GLU A 359 26.26 -12.97 32.05
N ASN A 360 25.70 -13.57 33.10
CA ASN A 360 24.49 -13.13 33.75
C ASN A 360 24.94 -12.38 35.02
N ILE A 361 24.24 -11.27 35.34
CA ILE A 361 24.16 -10.59 36.65
C ILE A 361 25.29 -9.60 36.99
N GLY A 362 24.95 -8.29 36.99
CA GLY A 362 25.71 -7.24 37.69
C GLY A 362 25.75 -5.91 36.95
N GLY A 363 25.11 -4.86 37.49
CA GLY A 363 24.89 -3.60 36.79
C GLY A 363 26.10 -2.68 36.62
N SER A 364 26.07 -1.87 35.55
CA SER A 364 26.43 -0.44 35.55
C SER A 364 25.93 0.24 34.26
N PRO A 365 25.55 1.53 34.30
CA PRO A 365 24.95 2.26 33.18
C PRO A 365 26.03 2.97 32.36
N GLY A 366 25.92 2.91 31.04
CA GLY A 366 26.76 3.67 30.12
C GLY A 366 27.44 2.82 29.07
N ARG A 367 26.70 2.38 28.06
CA ARG A 367 27.27 2.13 26.73
C ARG A 367 26.78 3.23 25.81
N SER A 368 27.73 3.98 25.26
CA SER A 368 27.51 4.93 24.18
C SER A 368 26.87 4.20 22.99
N LEU A 369 25.81 4.79 22.42
CA LEU A 369 25.31 4.42 21.10
C LEU A 369 26.48 4.46 20.11
N GLU A 370 26.98 3.32 19.69
CA GLU A 370 27.93 3.26 18.59
C GLU A 370 27.18 3.67 17.32
N ILE A 371 27.70 4.72 16.67
CA ILE A 371 27.21 5.18 15.38
C ILE A 371 27.51 4.05 14.38
N PRO A 372 26.50 3.52 13.66
CA PRO A 372 26.72 2.44 12.72
C PRO A 372 27.76 2.84 11.66
N THR A 373 28.83 2.06 11.53
CA THR A 373 29.78 2.18 10.42
C THR A 373 29.18 1.63 9.13
N ALA A 374 29.63 2.12 7.98
CA ALA A 374 29.19 1.62 6.67
C ALA A 374 29.33 0.10 6.52
N GLU A 375 30.34 -0.50 7.16
CA GLU A 375 30.51 -1.96 7.22
C GLU A 375 29.41 -2.67 8.03
N SER A 376 28.89 -2.05 9.09
CA SER A 376 27.76 -2.59 9.87
C SER A 376 26.42 -2.46 9.13
N ILE A 377 26.31 -1.51 8.19
CA ILE A 377 25.14 -1.32 7.33
C ILE A 377 25.16 -2.31 6.15
N LEU A 378 26.35 -2.68 5.67
CA LEU A 378 26.53 -3.57 4.51
C LEU A 378 26.72 -5.06 4.88
N SER A 379 27.03 -5.39 6.14
CA SER A 379 27.23 -6.78 6.61
C SER A 379 26.07 -7.33 7.45
N GLY A 380 25.02 -6.52 7.69
CA GLY A 380 23.78 -6.98 8.31
C GLY A 380 22.86 -7.56 7.25
N PHE A 381 22.35 -8.78 7.49
CA PHE A 381 21.25 -9.36 6.70
C PHE A 381 20.19 -8.30 6.41
N GLU A 382 19.92 -8.06 5.13
CA GLU A 382 18.93 -7.08 4.71
C GLU A 382 17.53 -7.49 5.21
N GLU A 383 16.62 -6.52 5.40
CA GLU A 383 15.21 -6.80 5.75
C GLU A 383 14.51 -7.77 4.77
N CYS A 384 15.09 -7.98 3.58
CA CYS A 384 14.72 -9.00 2.60
C CYS A 384 14.79 -10.43 3.16
N ASP A 385 15.74 -10.71 4.06
CA ASP A 385 16.03 -12.04 4.58
C ASP A 385 15.35 -12.32 5.94
N ASN A 386 14.87 -11.29 6.63
CA ASN A 386 14.18 -11.39 7.92
C ASN A 386 12.66 -11.29 7.76
N GLY A 387 12.03 -12.34 7.23
CA GLY A 387 10.58 -12.53 7.40
C GLY A 387 10.25 -12.88 8.86
N ASP A 388 9.19 -12.32 9.43
CA ASP A 388 8.70 -12.79 10.74
C ASP A 388 8.08 -14.19 10.56
N PRO A 389 8.67 -15.25 11.15
CA PRO A 389 8.15 -16.61 11.00
C PRO A 389 6.77 -16.80 11.65
N ASN A 390 6.34 -15.86 12.49
CA ASN A 390 5.02 -15.86 13.12
C ASN A 390 4.03 -14.95 12.40
N ALA A 391 4.41 -14.32 11.29
CA ALA A 391 3.51 -13.52 10.48
C ALA A 391 2.32 -14.37 10.03
N LYS A 392 1.12 -13.83 10.21
CA LYS A 392 -0.13 -14.43 9.77
C LYS A 392 -0.86 -13.40 8.93
N ALA A 393 -1.57 -13.85 7.92
CA ALA A 393 -2.54 -13.02 7.21
C ALA A 393 -3.62 -13.91 6.62
N SER A 394 -4.80 -13.35 6.43
CA SER A 394 -5.92 -14.04 5.78
C SER A 394 -6.74 -13.05 4.96
N LEU A 395 -7.21 -13.51 3.80
CA LEU A 395 -8.26 -12.82 3.05
C LEU A 395 -9.61 -13.35 3.51
N LEU A 396 -10.48 -12.44 3.94
CA LEU A 396 -11.85 -12.74 4.32
C LEU A 396 -12.79 -12.30 3.20
N LEU A 397 -13.66 -13.21 2.75
CA LEU A 397 -14.78 -12.87 1.87
C LEU A 397 -16.03 -12.76 2.73
N VAL A 398 -16.59 -11.56 2.83
CA VAL A 398 -17.77 -11.30 3.65
C VAL A 398 -18.93 -10.95 2.74
N ASN A 399 -20.04 -11.68 2.86
CA ASN A 399 -21.28 -11.33 2.21
C ASN A 399 -22.07 -10.38 3.11
N CYS A 400 -22.29 -9.16 2.65
CA CYS A 400 -22.91 -8.10 3.43
C CYS A 400 -24.41 -8.35 3.65
N GLU A 401 -25.12 -8.95 2.70
CA GLU A 401 -26.55 -9.24 2.79
C GLU A 401 -26.85 -10.36 3.78
N GLN A 402 -26.09 -11.44 3.70
CA GLN A 402 -26.23 -12.62 4.56
C GLN A 402 -25.54 -12.43 5.92
N GLN A 403 -24.65 -11.43 6.02
CA GLN A 403 -23.84 -11.16 7.20
C GLN A 403 -23.07 -12.40 7.66
N VAL A 404 -22.36 -13.03 6.72
CA VAL A 404 -21.52 -14.20 6.98
C VAL A 404 -20.16 -14.04 6.31
N VAL A 405 -19.15 -14.66 6.91
CA VAL A 405 -17.85 -14.86 6.24
C VAL A 405 -18.04 -16.08 5.35
N GLN A 406 -18.06 -15.88 4.03
CA GLN A 406 -18.24 -16.94 3.05
C GLN A 406 -17.00 -17.81 2.94
N GLN A 407 -15.82 -17.20 2.98
CA GLN A 407 -14.55 -17.90 2.89
C GLN A 407 -13.46 -17.15 3.66
N GLN A 408 -12.52 -17.91 4.20
CA GLN A 408 -11.26 -17.41 4.73
C GLN A 408 -10.10 -18.10 4.02
N LEU A 409 -9.29 -17.34 3.29
CA LEU A 409 -8.11 -17.84 2.60
C LEU A 409 -6.85 -17.42 3.36
N ALA A 410 -6.16 -18.38 3.98
CA ALA A 410 -4.90 -18.12 4.66
C ALA A 410 -3.79 -17.80 3.65
N ILE A 411 -2.96 -16.79 3.97
CA ILE A 411 -1.80 -16.40 3.18
C ILE A 411 -0.56 -17.07 3.76
N ASP A 412 0.24 -17.71 2.90
CA ASP A 412 1.54 -18.26 3.26
C ASP A 412 2.57 -17.13 3.44
N CYS A 413 2.58 -16.54 4.64
CA CYS A 413 3.41 -15.39 4.97
C CYS A 413 4.91 -15.71 5.03
N LEU A 414 5.29 -16.99 5.06
CA LEU A 414 6.69 -17.41 5.00
C LEU A 414 7.27 -17.15 3.62
N ASN A 415 6.48 -17.42 2.57
CA ASN A 415 6.90 -17.21 1.19
C ASN A 415 6.43 -15.87 0.61
N PHE A 416 5.31 -15.33 1.12
CA PHE A 416 4.68 -14.13 0.57
C PHE A 416 4.42 -13.10 1.66
N GLN A 417 5.28 -12.08 1.74
CA GLN A 417 5.02 -10.94 2.63
C GLN A 417 4.13 -9.93 1.89
N PHE A 418 2.98 -9.60 2.46
CA PHE A 418 2.13 -8.56 1.89
C PHE A 418 2.84 -7.19 1.92
N LEU A 419 2.82 -6.48 0.79
CA LEU A 419 3.43 -5.16 0.65
C LEU A 419 2.37 -4.07 0.63
N CYS A 420 1.49 -4.07 -0.37
CA CYS A 420 0.43 -3.07 -0.49
C CYS A 420 -0.68 -3.55 -1.44
N PRO A 421 -1.88 -2.95 -1.36
CA PRO A 421 -2.95 -3.20 -2.32
C PRO A 421 -2.78 -2.37 -3.60
N SER A 422 -3.40 -2.82 -4.69
CA SER A 422 -3.50 -2.02 -5.92
C SER A 422 -4.42 -0.84 -5.70
N VAL A 423 -4.16 0.27 -6.38
CA VAL A 423 -5.18 1.30 -6.54
C VAL A 423 -6.37 0.81 -7.36
N GLN A 424 -7.52 1.44 -7.17
CA GLN A 424 -8.65 1.31 -8.09
C GLN A 424 -8.42 2.25 -9.28
N VAL A 425 -7.91 1.70 -10.38
CA VAL A 425 -7.72 2.43 -11.64
C VAL A 425 -8.61 1.83 -12.72
N ASN A 426 -9.17 2.70 -13.55
CA ASN A 426 -10.05 2.33 -14.64
C ASN A 426 -9.29 1.56 -15.73
N SER A 427 -9.40 0.24 -15.72
CA SER A 427 -9.05 -0.61 -16.85
C SER A 427 -10.27 -1.45 -17.25
N SER A 428 -10.99 -1.01 -18.29
CA SER A 428 -12.08 -1.72 -18.99
C SER A 428 -13.01 -2.61 -18.12
N SER A 429 -14.16 -2.07 -17.74
CA SER A 429 -15.41 -2.71 -17.25
C SER A 429 -15.38 -3.70 -16.06
N ASP A 430 -14.24 -4.25 -15.67
CA ASP A 430 -14.08 -5.07 -14.46
C ASP A 430 -12.98 -4.45 -13.61
N PHE A 431 -13.32 -3.90 -12.44
CA PHE A 431 -12.32 -3.47 -11.47
C PHE A 431 -11.45 -4.67 -11.07
N LYS A 432 -10.26 -4.78 -11.64
CA LYS A 432 -9.31 -5.84 -11.31
C LYS A 432 -8.55 -5.43 -10.07
N SER A 433 -9.03 -5.87 -8.92
CA SER A 433 -8.25 -5.72 -7.70
C SER A 433 -7.03 -6.65 -7.74
N ALA A 434 -5.88 -6.13 -7.34
CA ALA A 434 -4.66 -6.90 -7.21
C ALA A 434 -3.96 -6.59 -5.88
N LEU A 435 -3.11 -7.51 -5.45
CA LEU A 435 -2.31 -7.40 -4.23
C LEU A 435 -0.85 -7.63 -4.58
N LEU A 436 0.05 -6.82 -4.02
CA LEU A 436 1.48 -6.96 -4.21
C LEU A 436 2.09 -7.67 -3.00
N PHE A 437 2.84 -8.73 -3.26
CA PHE A 437 3.56 -9.50 -2.26
C PHE A 437 5.04 -9.53 -2.58
N ARG A 438 5.89 -9.43 -1.56
CA ARG A 438 7.31 -9.78 -1.68
C ARG A 438 7.42 -11.30 -1.69
N ASN A 439 8.13 -11.82 -2.67
CA ASN A 439 8.59 -13.20 -2.70
C ASN A 439 10.06 -13.16 -3.13
N ASP A 440 10.95 -13.57 -2.21
CA ASP A 440 12.39 -13.40 -2.38
C ASP A 440 12.72 -11.91 -2.69
N VAL A 441 13.59 -11.65 -3.67
CA VAL A 441 13.95 -10.31 -4.13
C VAL A 441 12.88 -9.61 -4.97
N HIS A 442 11.79 -10.29 -5.37
CA HIS A 442 10.80 -9.76 -6.32
C HIS A 442 9.51 -9.26 -5.63
N GLY A 443 8.81 -8.35 -6.32
CA GLY A 443 7.43 -8.00 -6.00
C GLY A 443 6.47 -8.73 -6.95
N LEU A 444 5.68 -9.67 -6.46
CA LEU A 444 4.72 -10.43 -7.25
C LEU A 444 3.32 -9.84 -7.11
N VAL A 445 2.70 -9.52 -8.24
CA VAL A 445 1.33 -9.00 -8.31
C VAL A 445 0.38 -10.18 -8.49
N PHE A 446 -0.51 -10.37 -7.52
CA PHE A 446 -1.58 -11.35 -7.58
C PHE A 446 -2.91 -10.67 -7.86
N LYS A 447 -3.56 -11.05 -8.95
CA LYS A 447 -4.93 -10.64 -9.23
C LYS A 447 -5.87 -11.39 -8.30
N LEU A 448 -6.77 -10.65 -7.66
CA LEU A 448 -7.82 -11.24 -6.86
C LEU A 448 -9.03 -11.56 -7.73
N ASN A 449 -9.39 -12.84 -7.79
CA ASN A 449 -10.59 -13.28 -8.46
C ASN A 449 -11.63 -13.68 -7.39
N MET A 450 -12.82 -13.10 -7.51
CA MET A 450 -13.98 -13.39 -6.68
C MET A 450 -15.04 -14.04 -7.57
N VAL A 451 -15.10 -15.37 -7.57
CA VAL A 451 -16.05 -16.14 -8.40
C VAL A 451 -16.95 -16.94 -7.47
N VAL A 452 -18.27 -16.69 -7.53
CA VAL A 452 -19.32 -17.49 -6.84
C VAL A 452 -18.93 -17.85 -5.39
N ALA A 453 -18.71 -16.84 -4.54
CA ALA A 453 -18.32 -17.00 -3.13
C ALA A 453 -16.93 -17.63 -2.87
N GLN A 454 -16.06 -17.72 -3.88
CA GLN A 454 -14.68 -18.19 -3.74
C GLN A 454 -13.66 -17.11 -4.12
N LEU A 455 -12.68 -16.92 -3.24
CA LEU A 455 -11.47 -16.15 -3.41
C LEU A 455 -10.36 -17.02 -4.00
N SER A 456 -9.70 -16.50 -5.02
CA SER A 456 -8.43 -17.04 -5.50
C SER A 456 -7.47 -15.91 -5.86
N LEU A 457 -6.18 -16.18 -5.67
CA LEU A 457 -5.09 -15.28 -6.02
C LEU A 457 -4.29 -15.91 -7.16
N GLN A 458 -4.28 -15.24 -8.31
CA GLN A 458 -3.55 -15.67 -9.49
C GLN A 458 -2.37 -14.74 -9.75
N HIS A 459 -1.16 -15.28 -9.87
CA HIS A 459 0.02 -14.50 -10.25
C HIS A 459 -0.19 -13.89 -11.64
N ALA A 460 -0.16 -12.57 -11.74
CA ALA A 460 -0.49 -11.83 -12.97
C ALA A 460 0.71 -11.08 -13.55
N SER A 461 1.63 -10.61 -12.71
CA SER A 461 2.86 -9.92 -13.16
C SER A 461 3.91 -9.88 -12.06
N THR A 462 5.17 -9.72 -12.46
CA THR A 462 6.31 -9.53 -11.55
C THR A 462 6.89 -8.13 -11.71
N LEU A 463 7.19 -7.47 -10.60
CA LEU A 463 8.10 -6.34 -10.50
C LEU A 463 9.48 -6.89 -10.09
N PRO A 464 10.41 -7.08 -11.04
CA PRO A 464 11.71 -7.68 -10.75
C PRO A 464 12.47 -6.83 -9.72
N ALA A 465 13.25 -7.45 -8.85
CA ALA A 465 13.99 -6.81 -7.75
C ALA A 465 13.20 -5.84 -6.82
N PHE A 466 11.88 -5.70 -6.95
CA PHE A 466 11.15 -4.70 -6.18
C PHE A 466 11.12 -4.99 -4.68
N GLY A 467 11.20 -6.28 -4.29
CA GLY A 467 11.33 -6.69 -2.90
C GLY A 467 12.55 -6.07 -2.21
N PHE A 468 13.68 -6.04 -2.93
CA PHE A 468 14.91 -5.36 -2.52
C PHE A 468 14.76 -3.83 -2.55
N VAL A 469 14.22 -3.29 -3.64
CA VAL A 469 14.06 -1.83 -3.81
C VAL A 469 13.25 -1.23 -2.68
N GLN A 470 12.12 -1.85 -2.31
CA GLN A 470 11.30 -1.34 -1.21
C GLN A 470 12.01 -1.51 0.14
N ALA A 471 12.69 -2.65 0.40
CA ALA A 471 13.36 -2.90 1.67
C ALA A 471 14.49 -1.88 1.93
N SER A 472 15.19 -1.45 0.88
CA SER A 472 16.23 -0.42 0.96
C SER A 472 15.73 0.98 1.35
N LYS A 473 14.42 1.21 1.43
CA LYS A 473 13.82 2.49 1.82
C LYS A 473 13.34 2.40 3.26
N GLN A 474 13.96 3.17 4.13
CA GLN A 474 13.71 3.13 5.58
C GLN A 474 12.57 4.09 6.00
N GLU A 475 12.41 5.22 5.31
CA GLU A 475 11.40 6.24 5.64
C GLU A 475 10.09 6.09 4.84
N LYS A 476 9.70 4.87 4.49
CA LYS A 476 8.48 4.60 3.70
C LYS A 476 7.23 5.03 4.48
N LYS A 477 6.48 5.97 3.92
CA LYS A 477 5.16 6.36 4.45
C LYS A 477 4.04 5.72 3.67
N PHE A 478 4.11 5.80 2.34
CA PHE A 478 3.10 5.27 1.44
C PHE A 478 3.72 4.30 0.44
N MET A 479 2.99 3.25 0.12
CA MET A 479 3.33 2.36 -0.98
C MET A 479 2.07 2.00 -1.74
N SER A 480 2.15 2.04 -3.06
CA SER A 480 1.02 1.79 -3.94
C SER A 480 1.52 1.27 -5.27
N PHE A 481 0.68 0.59 -6.03
CA PHE A 481 1.05 0.11 -7.36
C PHE A 481 -0.12 0.08 -8.30
N HIS A 482 0.18 0.19 -9.59
CA HIS A 482 -0.81 0.10 -10.64
C HIS A 482 -1.27 -1.36 -10.81
N PRO A 483 -2.58 -1.68 -10.88
CA PRO A 483 -3.09 -3.05 -10.88
C PRO A 483 -2.58 -3.94 -12.02
N SER A 484 -2.11 -3.36 -13.14
CA SER A 484 -1.48 -4.12 -14.23
C SER A 484 -0.02 -4.51 -13.98
N GLY A 485 0.59 -4.04 -12.89
CA GLY A 485 2.03 -4.15 -12.63
C GLY A 485 2.89 -3.27 -13.55
N SER A 486 2.32 -2.22 -14.15
CA SER A 486 3.05 -1.28 -15.01
C SER A 486 4.08 -0.46 -14.24
N PHE A 487 3.76 -0.04 -13.00
CA PHE A 487 4.68 0.62 -12.09
C PHE A 487 4.21 0.53 -10.62
N ALA A 488 5.12 0.80 -9.71
CA ALA A 488 4.86 0.93 -8.28
C ALA A 488 5.47 2.23 -7.72
N CYS A 489 4.88 2.77 -6.66
CA CYS A 489 5.29 4.02 -6.04
C CYS A 489 5.60 3.81 -4.56
N ILE A 490 6.67 4.46 -4.10
CA ILE A 490 7.05 4.54 -2.69
C ILE A 490 7.18 6.02 -2.34
N GLY A 491 6.31 6.53 -1.49
CA GLY A 491 6.40 7.87 -0.92
C GLY A 491 7.09 7.80 0.44
N GLU A 492 8.15 8.58 0.63
CA GLU A 492 8.76 8.74 1.95
C GLU A 492 7.98 9.73 2.82
N PHE A 493 8.25 9.77 4.12
CA PHE A 493 7.63 10.75 5.02
C PHE A 493 7.79 12.18 4.52
N LYS A 494 8.96 12.52 3.97
CA LYS A 494 9.24 13.83 3.41
C LYS A 494 10.02 13.70 2.12
N ARG A 495 10.00 14.76 1.32
CA ARG A 495 10.97 15.06 0.25
C ARG A 495 10.97 14.17 -0.99
N ARG A 496 10.59 12.90 -0.94
CA ARG A 496 10.82 12.00 -2.08
C ARG A 496 9.66 11.06 -2.36
N VAL A 497 9.40 10.89 -3.65
CA VAL A 497 8.60 9.82 -4.21
C VAL A 497 9.46 9.04 -5.19
N PHE A 498 9.51 7.72 -5.01
CA PHE A 498 10.16 6.81 -5.94
C PHE A 498 9.09 6.15 -6.82
N VAL A 499 9.34 6.09 -8.12
CA VAL A 499 8.46 5.41 -9.08
C VAL A 499 9.26 4.30 -9.76
N TYR A 500 8.92 3.06 -9.47
CA TYR A 500 9.56 1.87 -10.02
C TYR A 500 8.80 1.36 -11.23
N GLN A 501 9.44 1.29 -12.39
CA GLN A 501 8.84 0.80 -13.62
C GLN A 501 8.81 -0.73 -13.63
N GLY A 502 7.63 -1.27 -13.90
CA GLY A 502 7.37 -2.71 -13.98
C GLY A 502 7.31 -3.21 -15.41
N ASN A 503 6.15 -3.73 -15.80
CA ASN A 503 5.95 -4.40 -17.09
C ASN A 503 5.83 -3.46 -18.28
N ASN A 504 5.57 -2.16 -18.08
CA ASN A 504 5.48 -1.20 -19.18
C ASN A 504 6.87 -0.63 -19.57
N SER A 505 7.91 -1.48 -19.52
CA SER A 505 9.27 -1.10 -19.89
C SER A 505 9.44 -1.08 -21.41
N SER A 506 10.30 -0.17 -21.88
CA SER A 506 10.67 -0.05 -23.30
C SER A 506 11.27 -1.36 -23.83
N GLU A 507 11.17 -1.62 -25.14
CA GLU A 507 11.77 -2.83 -25.74
C GLU A 507 13.27 -2.95 -25.42
N LYS A 508 13.97 -1.82 -25.37
CA LYS A 508 15.39 -1.75 -24.99
C LYS A 508 15.64 -2.23 -23.56
N GLU A 509 14.80 -1.83 -22.60
CA GLU A 509 14.91 -2.29 -21.21
C GLU A 509 14.62 -3.77 -21.06
N ARG A 510 13.64 -4.29 -21.82
CA ARG A 510 13.33 -5.72 -21.85
C ARG A 510 14.49 -6.53 -22.42
N MET A 511 15.11 -6.10 -23.52
CA MET A 511 16.28 -6.76 -24.11
C MET A 511 17.51 -6.71 -23.20
N LEU A 512 17.66 -5.65 -22.42
CA LEU A 512 18.77 -5.49 -21.47
C LEU A 512 18.47 -6.09 -20.10
N HIS A 513 17.27 -6.65 -19.90
CA HIS A 513 16.82 -7.18 -18.61
C HIS A 513 16.99 -6.17 -17.45
N THR A 514 16.71 -4.90 -17.73
CA THR A 514 16.82 -3.80 -16.78
C THR A 514 15.47 -3.16 -16.47
N ARG A 515 15.34 -2.49 -15.32
CA ARG A 515 14.16 -1.70 -14.96
C ARG A 515 14.57 -0.30 -14.50
N ARG A 516 13.72 0.70 -14.73
CA ARG A 516 13.97 2.06 -14.27
C ARG A 516 13.30 2.33 -12.93
N GLN A 517 13.98 3.13 -12.12
CA GLN A 517 13.42 3.74 -10.92
C GLN A 517 13.62 5.24 -11.01
N TYR A 518 12.53 5.99 -11.00
CA TYR A 518 12.56 7.44 -10.96
C TYR A 518 12.57 7.93 -9.52
N VAL A 519 13.31 9.01 -9.27
CA VAL A 519 13.30 9.71 -7.97
C VAL A 519 12.77 11.13 -8.19
N VAL A 520 11.66 11.44 -7.55
CA VAL A 520 11.01 12.75 -7.64
C VAL A 520 11.12 13.47 -6.30
N GLU A 521 11.78 14.63 -6.29
CA GLU A 521 11.86 15.47 -5.08
C GLU A 521 10.61 16.35 -4.90
N ILE A 522 9.96 16.21 -3.75
CA ILE A 522 8.72 16.88 -3.34
C ILE A 522 9.01 17.76 -2.11
N GLY A 523 9.53 18.97 -2.34
CA GLY A 523 9.73 20.00 -1.32
C GLY A 523 10.36 19.52 -0.01
N ASP A 524 10.15 20.26 1.08
CA ASP A 524 10.56 19.87 2.44
C ASP A 524 9.37 19.46 3.33
N GLN A 525 8.16 19.47 2.76
CA GLN A 525 6.93 19.19 3.48
C GLN A 525 6.71 17.68 3.64
N GLU A 526 5.94 17.32 4.66
CA GLU A 526 5.48 15.95 4.84
C GLU A 526 4.48 15.57 3.77
N LEU A 527 4.60 14.34 3.25
CA LEU A 527 3.59 13.77 2.37
C LEU A 527 2.38 13.40 3.22
N LEU A 528 1.24 14.04 2.97
CA LEU A 528 -0.03 13.77 3.65
C LEU A 528 -0.90 12.78 2.88
N GLY A 529 -0.65 12.60 1.58
CA GLY A 529 -1.32 11.59 0.78
C GLY A 529 -0.60 11.31 -0.53
N MET A 530 -0.83 10.12 -1.06
CA MET A 530 -0.32 9.69 -2.37
C MET A 530 -1.34 8.74 -3.01
N GLN A 531 -1.70 9.00 -4.26
CA GLN A 531 -2.64 8.16 -5.01
C GLN A 531 -2.22 8.05 -6.46
N ILE A 532 -2.24 6.82 -6.99
CA ILE A 532 -2.21 6.59 -8.43
C ILE A 532 -3.65 6.75 -8.93
N VAL A 533 -3.87 7.70 -9.84
CA VAL A 533 -5.22 8.10 -10.30
C VAL A 533 -5.48 7.73 -11.75
N SER A 534 -4.45 7.34 -12.51
CA SER A 534 -4.55 6.88 -13.89
C SER A 534 -3.41 5.91 -14.22
N GLU A 535 -3.34 5.45 -15.47
CA GLU A 535 -2.27 4.60 -16.01
C GLU A 535 -0.87 5.26 -15.98
N SER A 536 -0.79 6.59 -15.84
CA SER A 536 0.47 7.36 -15.90
C SER A 536 0.53 8.52 -14.90
N THR A 537 -0.56 8.80 -14.17
CA THR A 537 -0.67 9.97 -13.29
C THR A 537 -0.68 9.56 -11.83
N ILE A 538 0.15 10.23 -11.03
CA ILE A 538 0.21 10.11 -9.57
C ILE A 538 -0.08 11.50 -8.96
N LEU A 539 -0.97 11.55 -7.98
CA LEU A 539 -1.19 12.74 -7.16
C LEU A 539 -0.50 12.58 -5.81
N VAL A 540 0.20 13.62 -5.37
CA VAL A 540 0.87 13.69 -4.07
C VAL A 540 0.39 14.93 -3.33
N LEU A 541 -0.09 14.76 -2.11
CA LEU A 541 -0.61 15.83 -1.27
C LEU A 541 0.38 16.17 -0.17
N THR A 542 0.65 17.46 0.01
CA THR A 542 1.40 18.03 1.14
C THR A 542 0.51 19.04 1.87
N SER A 543 1.00 19.65 2.96
CA SER A 543 0.19 20.62 3.72
C SER A 543 -0.26 21.83 2.89
N SER A 544 0.57 22.26 1.94
CA SER A 544 0.33 23.51 1.19
C SER A 544 0.26 23.35 -0.33
N GLN A 545 0.59 22.17 -0.86
CA GLN A 545 0.61 21.92 -2.31
C GLN A 545 0.05 20.54 -2.64
N VAL A 546 -0.56 20.43 -3.81
CA VAL A 546 -0.79 19.16 -4.49
C VAL A 546 0.12 19.09 -5.71
N TYR A 547 0.81 17.96 -5.85
CA TYR A 547 1.69 17.66 -6.97
C TYR A 547 1.02 16.64 -7.87
N MET A 548 1.08 16.89 -9.18
CA MET A 548 0.75 15.94 -10.22
C MET A 548 2.03 15.46 -10.86
N LEU A 549 2.29 14.15 -10.79
CA LEU A 549 3.43 13.50 -11.41
C LEU A 549 2.91 12.69 -12.59
N GLU A 550 3.33 13.06 -13.79
CA GLU A 550 2.97 12.36 -15.03
C GLU A 550 4.18 11.58 -15.52
N LEU A 551 4.04 10.27 -15.71
CA LEU A 551 5.06 9.43 -16.31
C LEU A 551 5.10 9.66 -17.81
N ASP A 552 6.27 9.97 -18.35
CA ASP A 552 6.48 10.10 -19.79
C ASP A 552 6.40 8.69 -20.41
N THR A 553 5.29 8.37 -21.07
CA THR A 553 5.04 7.06 -21.71
C THR A 553 5.71 6.91 -23.06
#